data_AF-A0A091BDM0-F1
#
_entry.id   AF-A0A091BDM0-F1
#
_cell.length_a   1.000
_cell.length_b   1.000
_cell.length_c   1.000
_cell.angle_alpha   90.00
_cell.angle_beta   90.00
_cell.angle_gamma   90.00
#
_symmetry.space_group_name_H-M   'P 1'
#
loop_
_entity.id
_entity.type
_entity.pdbx_description
1 polymer ?
#
loop_
_entity_poly.entity_id
_entity_poly.type
_entity_poly.pdbx_seq_one_letter_code
_entity_poly.pdbx_strand_id
1 'polypeptide(L)'
;MRLRPALLFIVGILVFAAWFLHAQAPPDPARPDPSTTVDVRARSDVTARTSPDQVAGAAAKAFGPLPPVDAPLSGFADALEERADAGDSAAACRLGAELARCRALLQFASPEGIFLHGQVRIAELEALGETEEAGRLRPWADAEAAAALECAKLPEPLRRRGPELLRQAALAGEPEAMLRYAEGLGMFGATTGFLRDPVFDHWRREALPTLQRALASGMPEAALLLAAGHGGGEGMVEALIPDDAVDAEAARQLAVRLLGEEVTVAWLGSRQYMPTPAPEDERAQAAANAERMHAAFFAAHDPGARDLLVLRPQAYYGGHAEPLPPPRIGTGCGTLE
;
A
#
# COMPACT_ATOMS: atom_id res chain seq x y z
N MET A 1 34.73 -16.78 50.96
CA MET A 1 34.92 -17.14 49.53
C MET A 1 33.58 -17.12 48.77
N ARG A 2 33.02 -15.93 48.46
CA ARG A 2 31.77 -15.76 47.67
C ARG A 2 31.90 -14.71 46.54
N LEU A 3 33.12 -14.45 46.06
CA LEU A 3 33.40 -13.44 45.01
C LEU A 3 33.36 -13.99 43.56
N ARG A 4 33.15 -15.31 43.37
CA ARG A 4 33.17 -15.95 42.04
C ARG A 4 31.99 -15.63 41.11
N PRO A 5 30.73 -15.44 41.55
CA PRO A 5 29.62 -15.24 40.61
C PRO A 5 29.60 -13.83 40.00
N ALA A 6 30.01 -12.80 40.76
CA ALA A 6 30.04 -11.42 40.27
C ALA A 6 31.08 -11.22 39.16
N LEU A 7 32.24 -11.88 39.26
CA LEU A 7 33.29 -11.80 38.25
C LEU A 7 32.84 -12.41 36.90
N LEU A 8 32.14 -13.54 36.93
CA LEU A 8 31.65 -14.19 35.71
C LEU A 8 30.59 -13.35 34.99
N PHE A 9 29.72 -12.67 35.74
CA PHE A 9 28.69 -11.81 35.16
C PHE A 9 29.30 -10.59 34.46
N ILE A 10 30.29 -9.94 35.10
CA ILE A 10 31.00 -8.80 34.50
C ILE A 10 31.74 -9.23 33.22
N VAL A 11 32.42 -10.37 33.24
CA VAL A 11 33.08 -10.89 32.02
C VAL A 11 32.07 -11.18 30.91
N GLY A 12 30.90 -11.74 31.25
CA GLY A 12 29.81 -11.97 30.28
C GLY A 12 29.33 -10.68 29.62
N ILE A 13 29.11 -9.62 30.41
CA ILE A 13 28.71 -8.30 29.89
C ILE A 13 29.80 -7.71 28.98
N LEU A 14 31.07 -7.79 29.38
CA LEU A 14 32.17 -7.25 28.59
C LEU A 14 32.35 -7.98 27.26
N VAL A 15 32.21 -9.32 27.25
CA VAL A 15 32.26 -10.12 26.02
C VAL A 15 31.08 -9.79 25.11
N PHE A 16 29.88 -9.66 25.66
CA PHE A 16 28.69 -9.30 24.87
C PHE A 16 28.80 -7.89 24.28
N ALA A 17 29.25 -6.91 25.07
CA ALA A 17 29.45 -5.54 24.61
C ALA A 17 30.53 -5.46 23.51
N ALA A 18 31.64 -6.17 23.67
CA ALA A 18 32.70 -6.23 22.65
C ALA A 18 32.22 -6.88 21.34
N TRP A 19 31.45 -7.98 21.45
CA TRP A 19 30.86 -8.63 20.28
C TRP A 19 29.84 -7.73 19.57
N PHE A 20 28.97 -7.06 20.33
CA PHE A 20 27.96 -6.15 19.78
C PHE A 20 28.60 -4.95 19.06
N LEU A 21 29.65 -4.36 19.64
CA LEU A 21 30.40 -3.27 19.00
C LEU A 21 31.13 -3.73 17.73
N HIS A 22 31.61 -4.97 17.68
CA HIS A 22 32.26 -5.52 16.49
C HIS A 22 31.25 -5.84 15.37
N ALA A 23 30.05 -6.32 15.72
CA ALA A 23 28.97 -6.58 14.76
C ALA A 23 28.38 -5.29 14.16
N GLN A 24 28.45 -4.18 14.89
CA GLN A 24 28.01 -2.85 14.43
C GLN A 24 29.07 -2.11 13.61
N ALA A 25 30.29 -2.64 13.48
CA ALA A 25 31.31 -2.01 12.65
C ALA A 25 30.82 -2.04 11.19
N PRO A 26 30.62 -0.87 10.54
CA PRO A 26 30.25 -0.84 9.14
C PRO A 26 31.34 -1.57 8.32
N PRO A 27 30.97 -2.32 7.28
CA PRO A 27 31.94 -2.95 6.41
C PRO A 27 32.91 -1.87 5.91
N ASP A 28 34.20 -2.13 6.10
CA ASP A 28 35.29 -1.25 5.66
C ASP A 28 35.01 -0.89 4.19
N PRO A 29 34.84 0.40 3.84
CA PRO A 29 34.52 0.80 2.48
C PRO A 29 35.60 0.21 1.58
N ALA A 30 35.19 -0.74 0.73
CA ALA A 30 36.09 -1.48 -0.13
C ALA A 30 37.02 -0.48 -0.82
N ARG A 31 38.32 -0.56 -0.50
CA ARG A 31 39.36 0.25 -1.11
C ARG A 31 39.19 0.10 -2.63
N PRO A 32 38.89 1.17 -3.38
CA PRO A 32 38.70 1.07 -4.80
C PRO A 32 39.98 0.50 -5.41
N ASP A 33 39.87 -0.68 -6.03
CA ASP A 33 40.98 -1.32 -6.72
C ASP A 33 41.38 -0.41 -7.90
N PRO A 34 42.59 0.18 -7.90
CA PRO A 34 43.01 1.10 -8.96
C PRO A 34 43.27 0.41 -10.31
N SER A 35 42.96 -0.89 -10.45
CA SER A 35 43.34 -1.69 -11.61
C SER A 35 42.20 -2.01 -12.58
N THR A 36 40.98 -1.54 -12.34
CA THR A 36 39.84 -1.79 -13.26
C THR A 36 39.47 -0.55 -14.05
N THR A 37 40.36 -0.09 -14.93
CA THR A 37 39.96 0.74 -16.06
C THR A 37 39.18 -0.14 -17.05
N VAL A 38 37.87 -0.29 -16.81
CA VAL A 38 36.95 -0.83 -17.80
C VAL A 38 36.96 0.14 -18.98
N ASP A 39 37.44 -0.33 -20.13
CA ASP A 39 37.39 0.38 -21.40
C ASP A 39 35.92 0.47 -21.85
N VAL A 40 35.24 1.56 -21.49
CA VAL A 40 33.83 1.85 -21.82
C VAL A 40 33.65 2.20 -23.32
N ARG A 41 34.72 2.19 -24.14
CA ARG A 41 34.66 2.72 -25.50
C ARG A 41 34.28 1.74 -26.62
N ALA A 42 33.95 0.47 -26.31
CA ALA A 42 33.74 -0.57 -27.34
C ALA A 42 32.36 -1.27 -27.32
N ARG A 43 31.30 -0.62 -26.81
CA ARG A 43 29.90 -1.11 -26.96
C ARG A 43 28.95 0.02 -27.36
N SER A 44 29.15 0.57 -28.55
CA SER A 44 28.16 1.46 -29.19
C SER A 44 27.40 0.81 -30.36
N ASP A 45 27.66 -0.45 -30.71
CA ASP A 45 27.12 -1.04 -31.95
C ASP A 45 26.15 -2.23 -31.78
N VAL A 46 25.46 -2.35 -30.65
CA VAL A 46 24.31 -3.29 -30.53
C VAL A 46 23.03 -2.51 -30.24
N THR A 47 22.67 -1.61 -31.15
CA THR A 47 21.27 -1.24 -31.40
C THR A 47 20.62 -2.38 -32.20
N ALA A 48 20.40 -3.51 -31.54
CA ALA A 48 19.34 -4.42 -31.98
C ALA A 48 18.02 -3.68 -31.73
N ARG A 49 17.57 -2.94 -32.75
CA ARG A 49 16.24 -2.35 -32.84
C ARG A 49 15.23 -3.49 -32.73
N THR A 50 14.80 -3.81 -31.52
CA THR A 50 13.50 -4.44 -31.31
C THR A 50 12.48 -3.43 -31.80
N SER A 51 11.90 -3.70 -32.96
CA SER A 51 10.91 -2.82 -33.58
C SER A 51 9.78 -2.57 -32.57
N PRO A 52 9.44 -1.31 -32.24
CA PRO A 52 8.30 -0.99 -31.37
C PRO A 52 6.99 -1.65 -31.82
N ASP A 53 6.88 -1.93 -33.13
CA ASP A 53 5.72 -2.62 -33.73
C ASP A 53 5.58 -4.09 -33.32
N GLN A 54 6.63 -4.76 -32.84
CA GLN A 54 6.54 -6.17 -32.43
C GLN A 54 6.03 -6.36 -31.00
N VAL A 55 6.06 -5.31 -30.17
CA VAL A 55 5.44 -5.32 -28.83
C VAL A 55 3.98 -4.84 -28.89
N ALA A 56 3.62 -4.06 -29.91
CA ALA A 56 2.27 -3.54 -30.12
C ALA A 56 1.29 -4.50 -30.85
N GLY A 57 1.77 -5.67 -31.30
CA GLY A 57 1.03 -6.55 -32.23
C GLY A 57 0.19 -7.67 -31.60
N ALA A 58 0.29 -7.92 -30.30
CA ALA A 58 -0.66 -8.80 -29.62
C ALA A 58 -1.92 -8.00 -29.33
N ALA A 59 -2.79 -7.88 -30.33
CA ALA A 59 -4.08 -7.22 -30.20
C ALA A 59 -4.79 -7.76 -28.96
N ALA A 60 -4.93 -6.91 -27.95
CA ALA A 60 -5.66 -7.23 -26.72
C ALA A 60 -7.02 -7.75 -27.13
N LYS A 61 -7.31 -9.01 -26.77
CA LYS A 61 -8.62 -9.59 -27.00
C LYS A 61 -9.62 -8.67 -26.32
N ALA A 62 -10.56 -8.11 -27.07
CA ALA A 62 -11.60 -7.27 -26.48
C ALA A 62 -12.44 -8.14 -25.54
N PHE A 63 -12.30 -7.90 -24.24
CA PHE A 63 -13.13 -8.54 -23.23
C PHE A 63 -14.42 -7.73 -23.05
N GLY A 64 -15.51 -8.38 -22.65
CA GLY A 64 -16.78 -7.68 -22.36
C GLY A 64 -16.69 -6.79 -21.13
N PRO A 65 -17.73 -6.00 -20.81
CA PRO A 65 -17.74 -5.19 -19.59
C PRO A 65 -17.55 -6.06 -18.34
N LEU A 66 -16.95 -5.50 -17.29
CA LEU A 66 -16.85 -6.17 -16.00
C LEU A 66 -18.22 -6.21 -15.31
N PRO A 67 -18.47 -7.19 -14.43
CA PRO A 67 -19.63 -7.16 -13.53
C PRO A 67 -19.64 -5.88 -12.69
N PRO A 68 -20.83 -5.37 -12.33
CA PRO A 68 -20.96 -4.20 -11.45
C PRO A 68 -20.18 -4.35 -10.13
N VAL A 69 -19.66 -3.22 -9.63
CA VAL A 69 -18.83 -3.20 -8.41
C VAL A 69 -19.63 -3.57 -7.14
N ASP A 70 -20.95 -3.40 -7.16
CA ASP A 70 -21.86 -3.77 -6.07
C ASP A 70 -22.33 -5.23 -6.11
N ALA A 71 -22.02 -5.96 -7.19
CA ALA A 71 -22.39 -7.35 -7.30
C ALA A 71 -21.54 -8.22 -6.35
N PRO A 72 -22.13 -9.20 -5.63
CA PRO A 72 -21.39 -10.12 -4.77
C PRO A 72 -20.33 -10.89 -5.56
N LEU A 73 -19.08 -10.87 -5.10
CA LEU A 73 -17.96 -11.52 -5.80
C LEU A 73 -18.21 -13.02 -6.05
N SER A 74 -18.86 -13.70 -5.10
CA SER A 74 -19.18 -15.13 -5.19
C SER A 74 -20.00 -15.51 -6.43
N GLY A 75 -20.77 -14.59 -7.02
CA GLY A 75 -21.54 -14.84 -8.24
C GLY A 75 -20.72 -14.77 -9.54
N PHE A 76 -19.51 -14.19 -9.49
CA PHE A 76 -18.71 -13.89 -10.69
C PHE A 76 -17.23 -14.24 -10.57
N ALA A 77 -16.80 -14.80 -9.44
CA ALA A 77 -15.39 -15.07 -9.15
C ALA A 77 -14.74 -15.96 -10.22
N ASP A 78 -15.39 -17.06 -10.60
CA ASP A 78 -14.89 -18.00 -11.61
C ASP A 78 -14.75 -17.32 -13.00
N ALA A 79 -15.73 -16.50 -13.39
CA ALA A 79 -15.72 -15.79 -14.67
C ALA A 79 -14.63 -14.70 -14.71
N LEU A 80 -14.40 -14.01 -13.59
CA LEU A 80 -13.32 -13.04 -13.45
C LEU A 80 -11.95 -13.74 -13.45
N GLU A 81 -11.85 -14.90 -12.81
CA GLU A 81 -10.62 -15.71 -12.78
C GLU A 81 -10.25 -16.18 -14.19
N GLU A 82 -11.21 -16.76 -14.93
CA GLU A 82 -10.99 -17.19 -16.32
C GLU A 82 -10.53 -16.03 -17.21
N ARG A 83 -11.12 -14.84 -17.06
CA ARG A 83 -10.71 -13.64 -17.80
C ARG A 83 -9.32 -13.17 -17.41
N ALA A 84 -9.03 -13.11 -16.12
CA ALA A 84 -7.71 -12.73 -15.62
C ALA A 84 -6.62 -13.69 -16.11
N ASP A 85 -6.89 -14.99 -16.10
CA ASP A 85 -6.00 -16.02 -16.64
C ASP A 85 -5.82 -15.91 -18.16
N ALA A 86 -6.83 -15.39 -18.87
CA ALA A 86 -6.74 -15.04 -20.28
C ALA A 86 -6.02 -13.70 -20.57
N GLY A 87 -5.51 -13.01 -19.54
CA GLY A 87 -4.75 -11.77 -19.68
C GLY A 87 -5.57 -10.48 -19.58
N ASP A 88 -6.83 -10.54 -19.15
CA ASP A 88 -7.65 -9.35 -18.88
C ASP A 88 -7.18 -8.64 -17.61
N SER A 89 -6.44 -7.54 -17.78
CA SER A 89 -5.89 -6.75 -16.66
C SER A 89 -6.97 -6.15 -15.77
N ALA A 90 -8.10 -5.73 -16.34
CA ALA A 90 -9.19 -5.13 -15.60
C ALA A 90 -9.90 -6.19 -14.74
N ALA A 91 -10.12 -7.39 -15.28
CA ALA A 91 -10.64 -8.51 -14.49
C ALA A 91 -9.67 -8.94 -13.37
N ALA A 92 -8.37 -8.99 -13.66
CA ALA A 92 -7.33 -9.27 -12.67
C ALA A 92 -7.30 -8.20 -11.56
N CYS A 93 -7.42 -6.91 -11.91
CA CYS A 93 -7.53 -5.80 -10.96
C CYS A 93 -8.75 -6.01 -10.04
N ARG A 94 -9.94 -6.19 -10.65
CA ARG A 94 -11.20 -6.32 -9.92
C ARG A 94 -11.18 -7.51 -8.96
N LEU A 95 -10.79 -8.68 -9.46
CA LEU A 95 -10.72 -9.90 -8.66
C LEU A 95 -9.63 -9.78 -7.59
N GLY A 96 -8.44 -9.32 -7.95
CA GLY A 96 -7.31 -9.17 -7.02
C GLY A 96 -7.65 -8.25 -5.84
N ALA A 97 -8.26 -7.09 -6.10
CA ALA A 97 -8.67 -6.13 -5.08
C ALA A 97 -9.71 -6.72 -4.11
N GLU A 98 -10.73 -7.40 -4.63
CA GLU A 98 -11.78 -8.02 -3.80
C GLU A 98 -11.25 -9.22 -2.99
N LEU A 99 -10.37 -10.05 -3.56
CA LEU A 99 -9.75 -11.16 -2.82
C LEU A 99 -8.83 -10.64 -1.71
N ALA A 100 -8.10 -9.54 -1.95
CA ALA A 100 -7.28 -8.91 -0.94
C ALA A 100 -8.13 -8.31 0.20
N ARG A 101 -9.28 -7.69 -0.13
CA ARG A 101 -10.29 -7.28 0.86
C ARG A 101 -10.83 -8.46 1.65
N CYS A 102 -11.18 -9.55 0.97
CA CYS A 102 -11.66 -10.77 1.62
C CYS A 102 -10.64 -11.37 2.59
N ARG A 103 -9.36 -11.37 2.23
CA ARG A 103 -8.29 -11.80 3.13
C ARG A 103 -8.24 -10.94 4.39
N ALA A 104 -8.30 -9.61 4.25
CA ALA A 104 -8.31 -8.70 5.39
C ALA A 104 -9.51 -8.98 6.32
N LEU A 105 -10.72 -9.05 5.76
CA LEU A 105 -11.95 -9.35 6.51
C LEU A 105 -11.88 -10.69 7.25
N LEU A 106 -11.40 -11.76 6.59
CA LEU A 106 -11.31 -13.09 7.20
C LEU A 106 -10.21 -13.16 8.27
N GLN A 107 -9.11 -12.44 8.08
CA GLN A 107 -8.06 -12.31 9.10
C GLN A 107 -8.61 -11.60 10.34
N PHE A 108 -9.36 -10.51 10.16
CA PHE A 108 -9.99 -9.80 11.28
C PHE A 108 -11.15 -10.58 11.90
N ALA A 109 -11.80 -11.49 11.18
CA ALA A 109 -12.83 -12.35 11.75
C ALA A 109 -12.27 -13.56 12.54
N SER A 110 -10.97 -13.85 12.43
CA SER A 110 -10.35 -14.98 13.15
C SER A 110 -10.20 -14.69 14.66
N PRO A 111 -10.27 -15.71 15.54
CA PRO A 111 -10.03 -15.53 16.98
C PRO A 111 -8.65 -14.93 17.30
N GLU A 112 -7.67 -15.14 16.44
CA GLU A 112 -6.31 -14.60 16.54
C GLU A 112 -6.18 -13.20 15.90
N GLY A 113 -7.27 -12.65 15.35
CA GLY A 113 -7.33 -11.34 14.71
C GLY A 113 -6.98 -10.21 15.68
N ILE A 114 -5.76 -9.68 15.52
CA ILE A 114 -5.23 -8.56 16.28
C ILE A 114 -5.93 -7.26 15.83
N PHE A 115 -6.71 -6.67 16.75
CA PHE A 115 -6.97 -5.21 16.89
C PHE A 115 -8.14 -4.49 16.21
N LEU A 116 -9.05 -5.10 15.45
CA LEU A 116 -10.21 -4.36 14.90
C LEU A 116 -11.50 -5.16 14.84
N HIS A 117 -11.87 -5.85 15.91
CA HIS A 117 -13.26 -6.30 16.02
C HIS A 117 -14.13 -5.10 16.37
N GLY A 118 -14.84 -4.54 15.38
CA GLY A 118 -15.91 -3.57 15.64
C GLY A 118 -16.82 -4.04 16.77
N GLN A 119 -17.09 -5.35 16.86
CA GLN A 119 -17.85 -5.97 17.96
C GLN A 119 -17.17 -5.89 19.34
N VAL A 120 -15.84 -6.06 19.43
CA VAL A 120 -15.11 -5.90 20.69
C VAL A 120 -15.13 -4.45 21.12
N ARG A 121 -14.88 -3.51 20.18
CA ARG A 121 -14.95 -2.08 20.47
C ARG A 121 -16.35 -1.65 20.90
N ILE A 122 -17.40 -2.16 20.24
CA ILE A 122 -18.79 -1.95 20.61
C ILE A 122 -19.05 -2.47 22.04
N ALA A 123 -18.62 -3.69 22.37
CA ALA A 123 -18.79 -4.25 23.71
C ALA A 123 -18.03 -3.47 24.78
N GLU A 124 -16.83 -2.97 24.47
CA GLU A 124 -16.06 -2.08 25.36
C GLU A 124 -16.80 -0.77 25.61
N LEU A 125 -17.30 -0.11 24.55
CA LEU A 125 -18.07 1.14 24.64
C LEU A 125 -19.34 0.93 25.46
N GLU A 126 -20.07 -0.18 25.23
CA GLU A 126 -21.24 -0.54 26.03
C GLU A 126 -20.90 -0.75 27.51
N ALA A 127 -19.79 -1.43 27.80
CA ALA A 127 -19.32 -1.63 29.18
C ALA A 127 -18.93 -0.32 29.88
N LEU A 128 -18.46 0.68 29.12
CA LEU A 128 -18.17 2.03 29.58
C LEU A 128 -19.43 2.93 29.67
N GLY A 129 -20.59 2.45 29.20
CA GLY A 129 -21.83 3.23 29.14
C GLY A 129 -21.92 4.17 27.94
N GLU A 130 -20.99 4.10 26.98
CA GLU A 130 -20.94 4.89 25.74
C GLU A 130 -21.85 4.28 24.65
N THR A 131 -23.13 4.08 24.99
CA THR A 131 -24.09 3.35 24.14
C THR A 131 -24.39 4.05 22.81
N GLU A 132 -24.28 5.38 22.74
CA GLU A 132 -24.50 6.15 21.52
C GLU A 132 -23.37 5.91 20.50
N GLU A 133 -22.12 5.94 20.95
CA GLU A 133 -20.94 5.64 20.12
C GLU A 133 -20.96 4.17 19.68
N ALA A 134 -21.29 3.25 20.60
CA ALA A 134 -21.48 1.84 20.27
C ALA A 134 -22.59 1.65 19.21
N GLY A 135 -23.68 2.41 19.31
CA GLY A 135 -24.77 2.43 18.33
C GLY A 135 -24.32 2.92 16.95
N ARG A 136 -23.43 3.93 16.90
CA ARG A 136 -22.85 4.43 15.64
C ARG A 136 -21.98 3.40 14.93
N LEU A 137 -21.20 2.61 15.68
CA LEU A 137 -20.29 1.62 15.10
C LEU A 137 -20.99 0.33 14.63
N ARG A 138 -22.17 0.02 15.16
CA ARG A 138 -22.83 -1.27 14.92
C ARG A 138 -23.17 -1.56 13.46
N PRO A 139 -23.77 -0.63 12.67
CA PRO A 139 -24.06 -0.89 11.27
C PRO A 139 -22.81 -1.24 10.45
N TRP A 140 -21.67 -0.64 10.79
CA TRP A 140 -20.40 -0.92 10.14
C TRP A 140 -19.89 -2.33 10.50
N ALA A 141 -19.89 -2.68 11.79
CA ALA A 141 -19.50 -4.01 12.25
C ALA A 141 -20.38 -5.12 11.65
N ASP A 142 -21.69 -4.86 11.53
CA ASP A 142 -22.63 -5.79 10.90
C ASP A 142 -22.37 -5.95 9.39
N ALA A 143 -22.04 -4.86 8.70
CA ALA A 143 -21.69 -4.88 7.28
C ALA A 143 -20.36 -5.62 7.02
N GLU A 144 -19.35 -5.44 7.86
CA GLU A 144 -18.10 -6.19 7.79
C GLU A 144 -18.31 -7.68 8.05
N ALA A 145 -19.11 -8.03 9.07
CA ALA A 145 -19.45 -9.42 9.36
C ALA A 145 -20.17 -10.08 8.17
N ALA A 146 -21.13 -9.38 7.56
CA ALA A 146 -21.81 -9.86 6.36
C ALA A 146 -20.84 -10.05 5.18
N ALA A 147 -19.93 -9.09 4.96
CA ALA A 147 -18.91 -9.19 3.93
C ALA A 147 -17.95 -10.36 4.17
N ALA A 148 -17.53 -10.59 5.42
CA ALA A 148 -16.69 -11.72 5.78
C ALA A 148 -17.39 -13.07 5.50
N LEU A 149 -18.70 -13.18 5.77
CA LEU A 149 -19.49 -14.36 5.43
C LEU A 149 -19.57 -14.59 3.91
N GLU A 150 -19.69 -13.54 3.09
CA GLU A 150 -19.62 -13.68 1.63
C GLU A 150 -18.23 -14.15 1.18
N CYS A 151 -17.17 -13.60 1.75
CA CYS A 151 -15.79 -14.02 1.47
C CYS A 151 -15.52 -15.47 1.87
N ALA A 152 -16.16 -15.96 2.93
CA ALA A 152 -16.04 -17.35 3.38
C ALA A 152 -16.56 -18.36 2.34
N LYS A 153 -17.49 -17.95 1.45
CA LYS A 153 -18.02 -18.80 0.38
C LYS A 153 -17.03 -19.06 -0.75
N LEU A 154 -15.99 -18.24 -0.90
CA LEU A 154 -14.99 -18.40 -1.96
C LEU A 154 -14.04 -19.56 -1.64
N PRO A 155 -13.59 -20.32 -2.65
CA PRO A 155 -12.56 -21.35 -2.46
C PRO A 155 -11.27 -20.75 -1.90
N GLU A 156 -10.70 -21.41 -0.90
CA GLU A 156 -9.44 -20.98 -0.28
C GLU A 156 -8.26 -20.85 -1.28
N PRO A 157 -8.08 -21.75 -2.29
CA PRO A 157 -7.07 -21.56 -3.31
C PRO A 157 -7.24 -20.25 -4.09
N LEU A 158 -8.47 -19.89 -4.45
CA LEU A 158 -8.78 -18.63 -5.14
C LEU A 158 -8.48 -17.43 -4.26
N ARG A 159 -8.90 -17.44 -2.98
CA ARG A 159 -8.62 -16.35 -2.02
C ARG A 159 -7.13 -16.00 -1.90
N ARG A 160 -6.24 -16.99 -2.05
CA ARG A 160 -4.80 -16.75 -2.01
C ARG A 160 -4.21 -16.12 -3.28
N ARG A 161 -4.94 -16.10 -4.40
CA ARG A 161 -4.47 -15.50 -5.66
C ARG A 161 -4.46 -13.97 -5.66
N GLY A 162 -5.11 -13.32 -4.68
CA GLY A 162 -5.25 -11.87 -4.62
C GLY A 162 -3.97 -11.06 -4.92
N PRO A 163 -2.84 -11.32 -4.23
CA PRO A 163 -1.58 -10.60 -4.49
C PRO A 163 -1.01 -10.82 -5.90
N GLU A 164 -1.12 -12.03 -6.44
CA GLU A 164 -0.65 -12.36 -7.79
C GLU A 164 -1.46 -11.60 -8.85
N LEU A 165 -2.79 -11.60 -8.71
CA LEU A 165 -3.70 -10.92 -9.63
C LEU A 165 -3.53 -9.39 -9.57
N LEU A 166 -3.36 -8.82 -8.38
CA LEU A 166 -3.04 -7.40 -8.22
C LEU A 166 -1.70 -7.06 -8.87
N ARG A 167 -0.68 -7.89 -8.69
CA ARG A 167 0.62 -7.71 -9.35
C ARG A 167 0.48 -7.74 -10.87
N GLN A 168 -0.24 -8.74 -11.41
CA GLN A 168 -0.48 -8.87 -12.85
C GLN A 168 -1.12 -7.60 -13.41
N ALA A 169 -2.20 -7.12 -12.80
CA ALA A 169 -2.91 -5.92 -13.22
C ALA A 169 -2.03 -4.65 -13.09
N ALA A 170 -1.29 -4.51 -12.00
CA ALA A 170 -0.38 -3.39 -11.77
C ALA A 170 0.74 -3.31 -12.82
N LEU A 171 1.31 -4.46 -13.18
CA LEU A 171 2.33 -4.53 -14.24
C LEU A 171 1.74 -4.31 -15.63
N ALA A 172 0.45 -4.60 -15.82
CA ALA A 172 -0.27 -4.36 -17.06
C ALA A 172 -0.72 -2.90 -17.26
N GLY A 173 -0.62 -2.03 -16.26
CA GLY A 173 -0.95 -0.62 -16.41
C GLY A 173 -2.19 -0.14 -15.65
N GLU A 174 -2.87 -1.00 -14.89
CA GLU A 174 -4.11 -0.64 -14.20
C GLU A 174 -3.85 0.28 -12.99
N PRO A 175 -4.26 1.56 -13.01
CA PRO A 175 -3.88 2.53 -11.97
C PRO A 175 -4.27 2.14 -10.54
N GLU A 176 -5.49 1.63 -10.35
CA GLU A 176 -5.96 1.16 -9.04
C GLU A 176 -5.13 -0.03 -8.57
N ALA A 177 -4.82 -0.99 -9.45
CA ALA A 177 -3.99 -2.13 -9.08
C ALA A 177 -2.56 -1.69 -8.74
N MET A 178 -1.99 -0.70 -9.46
CA MET A 178 -0.68 -0.15 -9.12
C MET A 178 -0.65 0.40 -7.70
N LEU A 179 -1.65 1.19 -7.33
CA LEU A 179 -1.78 1.75 -5.98
C LEU A 179 -1.87 0.64 -4.93
N ARG A 180 -2.81 -0.30 -5.09
CA ARG A 180 -3.04 -1.38 -4.10
C ARG A 180 -1.87 -2.34 -4.00
N TYR A 181 -1.25 -2.68 -5.12
CA TYR A 181 -0.07 -3.52 -5.15
C TYR A 181 1.10 -2.82 -4.44
N ALA A 182 1.32 -1.52 -4.68
CA ALA A 182 2.36 -0.76 -4.01
C ALA A 182 2.13 -0.65 -2.50
N GLU A 183 0.87 -0.46 -2.06
CA GLU A 183 0.46 -0.51 -0.65
C GLU A 183 0.73 -1.89 -0.01
N GLY A 184 0.89 -2.93 -0.85
CA GLY A 184 1.09 -4.32 -0.42
C GLY A 184 -0.22 -5.01 0.01
N LEU A 185 -1.35 -4.50 -0.49
CA LEU A 185 -2.67 -5.04 -0.17
C LEU A 185 -2.74 -6.55 -0.46
N GLY A 186 -3.19 -7.33 0.52
CA GLY A 186 -3.37 -8.78 0.42
C GLY A 186 -2.12 -9.63 0.59
N MET A 187 -0.91 -9.04 0.61
CA MET A 187 0.33 -9.80 0.86
C MET A 187 0.49 -10.17 2.33
N PHE A 188 -0.08 -9.36 3.22
CA PHE A 188 0.23 -9.44 4.63
C PHE A 188 -0.83 -10.22 5.38
N GLY A 189 -0.38 -11.10 6.27
CA GLY A 189 -1.19 -11.74 7.30
C GLY A 189 -0.82 -11.18 8.67
N ALA A 190 -1.42 -11.68 9.74
CA ALA A 190 -1.10 -11.28 11.11
C ALA A 190 0.33 -11.70 11.57
N THR A 191 1.12 -12.32 10.70
CA THR A 191 2.43 -12.88 11.02
C THR A 191 3.51 -12.35 10.10
N THR A 192 4.75 -12.26 10.58
CA THR A 192 5.93 -11.84 9.82
C THR A 192 6.45 -12.90 8.84
N GLY A 193 5.74 -14.02 8.68
CA GLY A 193 6.14 -15.12 7.79
C GLY A 193 6.32 -14.68 6.32
N PHE A 194 5.56 -13.68 5.89
CA PHE A 194 5.65 -13.13 4.54
C PHE A 194 7.03 -12.55 4.20
N LEU A 195 7.81 -12.10 5.20
CA LEU A 195 9.16 -11.54 4.98
C LEU A 195 10.15 -12.57 4.39
N ARG A 196 9.83 -13.87 4.50
CA ARG A 196 10.64 -14.96 3.92
C ARG A 196 10.10 -15.47 2.59
N ASP A 197 8.94 -14.98 2.16
CA ASP A 197 8.33 -15.40 0.90
C ASP A 197 9.02 -14.70 -0.28
N PRO A 198 9.41 -15.41 -1.35
CA PRO A 198 9.95 -14.78 -2.56
C PRO A 198 9.05 -13.68 -3.16
N VAL A 199 7.73 -13.76 -2.95
CA VAL A 199 6.76 -12.73 -3.37
C VAL A 199 7.07 -11.38 -2.71
N PHE A 200 7.50 -11.39 -1.45
CA PHE A 200 7.89 -10.16 -0.75
C PHE A 200 9.10 -9.49 -1.39
N ASP A 201 10.08 -10.28 -1.84
CA ASP A 201 11.25 -9.76 -2.54
C ASP A 201 10.89 -9.16 -3.90
N HIS A 202 9.91 -9.73 -4.62
CA HIS A 202 9.36 -9.12 -5.83
C HIS A 202 8.70 -7.79 -5.52
N TRP A 203 7.79 -7.76 -4.55
CA TRP A 203 7.11 -6.53 -4.14
C TRP A 203 8.10 -5.45 -3.71
N ARG A 204 9.09 -5.76 -2.88
CA ARG A 204 10.09 -4.80 -2.41
C ARG A 204 10.82 -4.08 -3.55
N ARG A 205 11.09 -4.77 -4.66
CA ARG A 205 11.75 -4.18 -5.85
C ARG A 205 10.77 -3.41 -6.74
N GLU A 206 9.50 -3.79 -6.73
CA GLU A 206 8.50 -3.31 -7.69
C GLU A 206 7.59 -2.20 -7.11
N ALA A 207 7.40 -2.16 -5.79
CA ALA A 207 6.39 -1.31 -5.14
C ALA A 207 6.62 0.18 -5.37
N LEU A 208 7.80 0.73 -5.06
CA LEU A 208 8.07 2.15 -5.22
C LEU A 208 7.97 2.63 -6.68
N PRO A 209 8.62 1.98 -7.67
CA PRO A 209 8.43 2.36 -9.07
C PRO A 209 6.96 2.24 -9.51
N THR A 210 6.22 1.26 -8.99
CA THR A 210 4.80 1.08 -9.29
C THR A 210 3.94 2.20 -8.69
N LEU A 211 4.23 2.62 -7.45
CA LEU A 211 3.58 3.76 -6.80
C LEU A 211 3.80 5.07 -7.59
N GLN A 212 5.03 5.29 -8.05
CA GLN A 212 5.36 6.45 -8.89
C GLN A 212 4.60 6.42 -10.22
N ARG A 213 4.42 5.25 -10.84
CA ARG A 213 3.57 5.09 -12.03
C ARG A 213 2.10 5.36 -11.71
N ALA A 214 1.59 4.93 -10.55
CA ALA A 214 0.24 5.24 -10.11
C ALA A 214 0.03 6.77 -9.99
N LEU A 215 0.96 7.48 -9.34
CA LEU A 215 0.94 8.95 -9.30
C LEU A 215 0.93 9.56 -10.70
N ALA A 216 1.82 9.07 -11.58
CA ALA A 216 1.92 9.55 -12.95
C ALA A 216 0.67 9.28 -13.80
N SER A 217 -0.11 8.26 -13.46
CA SER A 217 -1.41 7.95 -14.06
C SER A 217 -2.57 8.79 -13.49
N GLY A 218 -2.27 9.75 -12.62
CA GLY A 218 -3.25 10.67 -12.05
C GLY A 218 -4.01 10.08 -10.85
N MET A 219 -3.45 9.11 -10.12
CA MET A 219 -4.04 8.60 -8.87
C MET A 219 -3.69 9.52 -7.70
N PRO A 220 -4.61 10.35 -7.19
CA PRO A 220 -4.29 11.30 -6.11
C PRO A 220 -3.88 10.60 -4.80
N GLU A 221 -4.40 9.40 -4.54
CA GLU A 221 -4.06 8.58 -3.38
C GLU A 221 -2.59 8.18 -3.33
N ALA A 222 -1.93 8.09 -4.49
CA ALA A 222 -0.50 7.80 -4.54
C ALA A 222 0.32 8.90 -3.84
N ALA A 223 -0.16 10.15 -3.84
CA ALA A 223 0.49 11.25 -3.13
C ALA A 223 0.42 11.07 -1.60
N LEU A 224 -0.71 10.56 -1.07
CA LEU A 224 -0.83 10.23 0.35
C LEU A 224 0.14 9.14 0.76
N LEU A 225 0.23 8.08 -0.05
CA LEU A 225 1.08 6.93 0.25
C LEU A 225 2.57 7.30 0.16
N LEU A 226 2.95 8.18 -0.78
CA LEU A 226 4.31 8.76 -0.83
C LEU A 226 4.60 9.65 0.39
N ALA A 227 3.65 10.48 0.81
CA ALA A 227 3.81 11.34 1.98
C ALA A 227 4.03 10.53 3.26
N ALA A 228 3.28 9.44 3.45
CA ALA A 228 3.54 8.50 4.54
C ALA A 228 4.90 7.83 4.37
N GLY A 229 5.22 7.35 3.17
CA GLY A 229 6.47 6.70 2.81
C GLY A 229 7.72 7.48 3.24
N HIS A 230 7.79 8.77 2.95
CA HIS A 230 8.93 9.62 3.31
C HIS A 230 8.91 10.11 4.77
N GLY A 231 7.82 9.88 5.52
CA GLY A 231 7.59 10.46 6.84
C GLY A 231 8.17 9.71 8.03
N GLY A 232 8.85 8.57 7.82
CA GLY A 232 9.47 7.78 8.90
C GLY A 232 8.50 6.94 9.74
N GLY A 233 7.45 6.39 9.12
CA GLY A 233 6.46 5.54 9.78
C GLY A 233 6.84 4.05 9.89
N GLU A 234 5.98 3.27 10.54
CA GLU A 234 6.14 1.81 10.71
C GLU A 234 5.46 0.97 9.62
N GLY A 235 4.99 1.61 8.55
CA GLY A 235 4.35 0.90 7.46
C GLY A 235 5.34 0.31 6.45
N MET A 236 4.80 -0.51 5.55
CA MET A 236 5.60 -1.25 4.59
C MET A 236 6.23 -0.35 3.53
N VAL A 237 5.49 0.65 3.05
CA VAL A 237 6.01 1.60 2.06
C VAL A 237 7.07 2.50 2.69
N GLU A 238 6.87 2.87 3.95
CA GLU A 238 7.80 3.63 4.78
C GLU A 238 9.13 2.88 4.94
N ALA A 239 9.10 1.56 5.09
CA ALA A 239 10.33 0.75 5.11
C ALA A 239 11.08 0.67 3.77
N LEU A 240 10.47 1.11 2.65
CA LEU A 240 11.10 1.09 1.31
C LEU A 240 11.70 2.42 0.90
N ILE A 241 11.20 3.52 1.45
CA ILE A 241 11.51 4.88 1.01
C ILE A 241 12.36 5.54 2.10
N PRO A 242 13.55 6.05 1.77
CA PRO A 242 14.33 6.81 2.74
C PRO A 242 13.54 8.02 3.25
N ASP A 243 13.64 8.27 4.56
CA ASP A 243 13.08 9.46 5.18
C ASP A 243 13.65 10.71 4.50
N ASP A 244 12.74 11.59 4.05
CA ASP A 244 13.08 12.88 3.46
C ASP A 244 11.96 13.86 3.78
N ALA A 245 12.24 14.81 4.67
CA ALA A 245 11.22 15.74 5.15
C ALA A 245 10.68 16.65 4.03
N VAL A 246 11.51 16.97 3.02
CA VAL A 246 11.12 17.82 1.89
C VAL A 246 10.17 17.06 0.98
N ASP A 247 10.49 15.82 0.63
CA ASP A 247 9.65 14.99 -0.23
C ASP A 247 8.36 14.54 0.49
N ALA A 248 8.42 14.26 1.79
CA ALA A 248 7.23 14.00 2.62
C ALA A 248 6.27 15.19 2.60
N GLU A 249 6.79 16.40 2.86
CA GLU A 249 5.99 17.62 2.87
C GLU A 249 5.48 17.98 1.46
N ALA A 250 6.27 17.77 0.40
CA ALA A 250 5.85 17.98 -0.98
C ALA A 250 4.69 17.05 -1.37
N ALA A 251 4.81 15.76 -1.06
CA ALA A 251 3.75 14.78 -1.31
C ALA A 251 2.50 15.08 -0.48
N ARG A 252 2.65 15.53 0.77
CA ARG A 252 1.54 15.96 1.62
C ARG A 252 0.82 17.18 1.05
N GLN A 253 1.55 18.21 0.62
CA GLN A 253 0.95 19.40 0.00
C GLN A 253 0.23 19.05 -1.31
N LEU A 254 0.80 18.16 -2.12
CA LEU A 254 0.13 17.62 -3.30
C LEU A 254 -1.18 16.91 -2.92
N ALA A 255 -1.16 16.05 -1.89
CA ALA A 255 -2.35 15.35 -1.42
C ALA A 255 -3.43 16.32 -0.90
N VAL A 256 -3.07 17.34 -0.11
CA VAL A 256 -4.01 18.39 0.36
C VAL A 256 -4.64 19.10 -0.83
N ARG A 257 -3.86 19.43 -1.86
CA ARG A 257 -4.36 20.09 -3.07
C ARG A 257 -5.34 19.21 -3.85
N LEU A 258 -5.09 17.91 -3.94
CA LEU A 258 -5.90 16.98 -4.74
C LEU A 258 -7.14 16.47 -3.99
N LEU A 259 -7.04 16.24 -2.68
CA LEU A 259 -8.04 15.54 -1.88
C LEU A 259 -8.69 16.43 -0.81
N GLY A 260 -8.11 17.60 -0.55
CA GLY A 260 -8.49 18.45 0.57
C GLY A 260 -7.74 18.11 1.86
N GLU A 261 -7.72 19.08 2.78
CA GLU A 261 -7.01 18.98 4.06
C GLU A 261 -7.64 17.94 4.99
N GLU A 262 -8.98 17.94 5.10
CA GLU A 262 -9.72 16.99 5.96
C GLU A 262 -9.41 15.54 5.60
N VAL A 263 -9.40 15.23 4.29
CA VAL A 263 -9.10 13.88 3.78
C VAL A 263 -7.67 13.49 4.14
N THR A 264 -6.74 14.40 3.86
CA THR A 264 -5.31 14.17 4.09
C THR A 264 -5.00 13.97 5.57
N VAL A 265 -5.57 14.81 6.44
CA VAL A 265 -5.36 14.75 7.89
C VAL A 265 -5.96 13.48 8.48
N ALA A 266 -7.18 13.07 8.12
CA ALA A 266 -7.73 11.87 8.74
C ALA A 266 -7.13 10.57 8.16
N TRP A 267 -6.56 10.59 6.95
CA TRP A 267 -5.73 9.49 6.46
C TRP A 267 -4.39 9.41 7.20
N LEU A 268 -3.63 10.51 7.27
CA LEU A 268 -2.29 10.55 7.91
C LEU A 268 -2.35 10.55 9.44
N GLY A 269 -3.36 11.17 10.04
CA GLY A 269 -3.50 11.42 11.48
C GLY A 269 -4.22 10.32 12.27
N SER A 270 -4.85 9.35 11.60
CA SER A 270 -5.26 8.08 12.25
C SER A 270 -4.04 7.23 12.65
N ARG A 271 -2.90 7.52 12.04
CA ARG A 271 -1.59 7.02 12.39
C ARG A 271 -0.92 8.07 13.29
N GLN A 272 -0.26 7.66 14.38
CA GLN A 272 0.63 8.51 15.21
C GLN A 272 1.83 9.12 14.42
N TYR A 273 1.72 9.24 13.10
CA TYR A 273 2.77 9.38 12.11
C TYR A 273 2.41 10.49 11.11
N MET A 274 1.99 11.65 11.62
CA MET A 274 2.10 12.86 10.80
C MET A 274 3.59 13.06 10.52
N PRO A 275 4.02 13.17 9.24
CA PRO A 275 5.41 13.44 8.92
C PRO A 275 5.89 14.65 9.72
N THR A 276 7.11 14.60 10.24
CA THR A 276 7.71 15.79 10.83
C THR A 276 7.72 16.87 9.76
N PRO A 277 7.11 18.05 9.99
CA PRO A 277 7.08 19.10 8.98
C PRO A 277 8.49 19.44 8.53
N ALA A 278 8.69 19.67 7.24
CA ALA A 278 9.96 20.18 6.75
C ALA A 278 10.38 21.45 7.51
N PRO A 279 11.70 21.61 7.78
CA PRO A 279 12.27 22.86 8.26
C PRO A 279 11.75 24.08 7.48
N GLU A 280 11.60 25.22 8.16
CA GLU A 280 10.97 26.40 7.56
C GLU A 280 11.66 26.87 6.27
N ASP A 281 13.00 26.77 6.24
CA ASP A 281 13.83 27.08 5.08
C ASP A 281 13.67 26.10 3.91
N GLU A 282 13.22 24.87 4.17
CA GLU A 282 12.99 23.84 3.16
C GLU A 282 11.54 23.79 2.65
N ARG A 283 10.57 24.41 3.35
CA ARG A 283 9.15 24.41 2.95
C ARG A 283 8.91 25.03 1.57
N ALA A 284 9.68 26.04 1.20
CA ALA A 284 9.59 26.65 -0.12
C ALA A 284 9.99 25.65 -1.23
N GLN A 285 10.99 24.80 -0.96
CA GLN A 285 11.39 23.73 -1.87
C GLN A 285 10.32 22.65 -1.97
N ALA A 286 9.75 22.21 -0.83
CA ALA A 286 8.66 21.24 -0.81
C ALA A 286 7.44 21.73 -1.62
N ALA A 287 7.04 23.00 -1.45
CA ALA A 287 5.96 23.61 -2.23
C ALA A 287 6.27 23.65 -3.73
N ALA A 288 7.49 24.02 -4.11
CA ALA A 288 7.90 23.99 -5.52
C ALA A 288 7.89 22.55 -6.08
N ASN A 289 8.31 21.56 -5.30
CA ASN A 289 8.25 20.15 -5.70
C ASN A 289 6.79 19.69 -5.90
N ALA A 290 5.89 20.05 -4.98
CA ALA A 290 4.46 19.73 -5.07
C ALA A 290 3.82 20.33 -6.33
N GLU A 291 4.09 21.60 -6.62
CA GLU A 291 3.61 22.27 -7.85
C GLU A 291 4.16 21.61 -9.11
N ARG A 292 5.43 21.21 -9.14
CA ARG A 292 6.00 20.47 -10.28
C ARG A 292 5.30 19.13 -10.48
N MET A 293 5.03 18.37 -9.42
CA MET A 293 4.32 17.09 -9.51
C MET A 293 2.88 17.28 -9.99
N HIS A 294 2.16 18.27 -9.44
CA HIS A 294 0.82 18.62 -9.88
C HIS A 294 0.81 18.99 -11.37
N ALA A 295 1.73 19.85 -11.80
CA ALA A 295 1.84 20.25 -13.20
C ALA A 295 2.16 19.06 -14.13
N ALA A 296 3.05 18.16 -13.72
CA ALA A 296 3.48 17.03 -14.53
C ALA A 296 2.38 15.97 -14.71
N PHE A 297 1.59 15.69 -13.67
CA PHE A 297 0.70 14.52 -13.66
C PHE A 297 -0.79 14.88 -13.65
N PHE A 298 -1.15 16.07 -13.18
CA PHE A 298 -2.55 16.45 -12.93
C PHE A 298 -2.99 17.71 -13.70
N ALA A 299 -2.11 18.43 -14.41
CA ALA A 299 -2.49 19.66 -15.13
C ALA A 299 -3.56 19.45 -16.21
N ALA A 300 -3.59 18.27 -16.84
CA ALA A 300 -4.58 17.90 -17.86
C ALA A 300 -5.83 17.22 -17.26
N HIS A 301 -5.81 16.90 -15.97
CA HIS A 301 -6.91 16.20 -15.30
C HIS A 301 -7.80 17.23 -14.61
N ASP A 302 -9.07 17.31 -15.02
CA ASP A 302 -10.07 18.08 -14.29
C ASP A 302 -10.37 17.35 -12.96
N PRO A 303 -10.00 17.92 -11.79
CA PRO A 303 -10.28 17.28 -10.51
C PRO A 303 -11.79 17.15 -10.24
N GLY A 304 -12.65 17.90 -10.96
CA GLY A 304 -14.10 17.81 -10.83
C GLY A 304 -14.74 16.58 -11.47
N ALA A 305 -13.99 15.81 -12.28
CA ALA A 305 -14.56 14.69 -13.05
C ALA A 305 -14.43 13.32 -12.37
N ARG A 306 -13.63 13.20 -11.31
CA ARG A 306 -13.55 11.95 -10.54
C ARG A 306 -14.35 12.10 -9.26
N ASP A 307 -15.40 11.30 -9.14
CA ASP A 307 -16.06 11.05 -7.87
C ASP A 307 -15.00 10.53 -6.89
N LEU A 308 -14.47 11.42 -6.04
CA LEU A 308 -13.54 11.13 -4.93
C LEU A 308 -14.21 10.28 -3.82
N LEU A 309 -15.20 9.46 -4.19
CA LEU A 309 -16.12 8.73 -3.32
C LEU A 309 -15.48 7.64 -2.46
N VAL A 310 -14.18 7.37 -2.60
CA VAL A 310 -13.57 6.15 -2.02
C VAL A 310 -12.76 6.42 -0.75
N LEU A 311 -12.31 7.65 -0.52
CA LEU A 311 -11.51 7.99 0.66
C LEU A 311 -11.99 9.25 1.36
N ARG A 312 -13.30 9.37 1.64
CA ARG A 312 -13.65 10.15 2.83
C ARG A 312 -13.10 9.37 4.01
N PRO A 313 -12.12 9.90 4.76
CA PRO A 313 -11.68 9.24 5.97
C PRO A 313 -12.90 9.08 6.82
N GLN A 314 -13.20 7.84 7.19
CA GLN A 314 -14.17 7.63 8.23
C GLN A 314 -13.70 8.47 9.41
N ALA A 315 -14.59 9.32 9.91
CA ALA A 315 -14.43 9.97 11.19
C ALA A 315 -14.40 8.87 12.26
N TYR A 316 -13.27 8.17 12.36
CA TYR A 316 -12.98 7.20 13.40
C TYR A 316 -12.72 7.94 14.73
N TYR A 317 -12.66 9.27 14.70
CA TYR A 317 -12.52 10.14 15.86
C TYR A 317 -13.41 11.39 15.75
N GLY A 318 -14.59 11.34 16.39
CA GLY A 318 -15.14 12.47 17.15
C GLY A 318 -16.02 13.54 16.47
N GLY A 319 -16.59 13.31 15.28
CA GLY A 319 -17.47 14.28 14.61
C GLY A 319 -18.86 13.72 14.27
N HIS A 320 -19.91 14.55 14.41
CA HIS A 320 -21.34 14.26 14.19
C HIS A 320 -21.76 13.86 12.76
N ALA A 321 -20.94 13.12 12.02
CA ALA A 321 -21.28 12.69 10.66
C ALA A 321 -22.16 11.41 10.66
N GLU A 322 -23.12 11.35 9.74
CA GLU A 322 -23.90 10.14 9.48
C GLU A 322 -23.00 8.94 9.15
N PRO A 323 -23.35 7.72 9.57
CA PRO A 323 -22.58 6.53 9.25
C PRO A 323 -22.55 6.32 7.73
N LEU A 324 -21.37 6.51 7.13
CA LEU A 324 -21.16 6.21 5.72
C LEU A 324 -21.09 4.68 5.51
N PRO A 325 -21.54 4.19 4.34
CA PRO A 325 -21.37 2.78 4.00
C PRO A 325 -19.87 2.40 4.03
N PRO A 326 -19.54 1.12 4.31
CA PRO A 326 -18.16 0.69 4.34
C PRO A 326 -17.45 1.00 3.01
N PRO A 327 -16.16 1.40 3.05
CA PRO A 327 -15.42 1.75 1.85
C PRO A 327 -15.36 0.55 0.89
N ARG A 328 -15.60 0.82 -0.39
CA ARG A 328 -15.50 -0.19 -1.45
C ARG A 328 -14.11 -0.14 -2.05
N ILE A 329 -13.34 -1.21 -1.85
CA ILE A 329 -12.03 -1.39 -2.49
C ILE A 329 -12.29 -1.88 -3.93
N GLY A 330 -11.71 -1.22 -4.94
CA GLY A 330 -11.75 -1.69 -6.32
C GLY A 330 -12.81 -1.07 -7.24
N THR A 331 -13.35 0.11 -6.93
CA THR A 331 -14.18 0.90 -7.86
C THR A 331 -13.38 1.40 -9.07
N GLY A 332 -12.05 1.52 -8.95
CA GLY A 332 -11.17 2.00 -10.03
C GLY A 332 -10.75 0.93 -11.04
N CYS A 333 -11.09 -0.35 -10.83
CA CYS A 333 -10.72 -1.42 -11.75
C CYS A 333 -11.67 -1.45 -12.96
N GLY A 334 -11.19 -1.02 -14.13
CA GLY A 334 -11.92 -1.11 -15.40
C GLY A 334 -12.88 0.04 -15.72
N THR A 335 -12.69 1.23 -15.14
CA THR A 335 -13.52 2.42 -15.40
C THR A 335 -12.88 3.47 -16.32
N LEU A 336 -11.70 3.18 -16.89
CA LEU A 336 -11.01 4.06 -17.82
C LEU A 336 -11.40 3.71 -19.27
N GLU A 337 -12.58 4.14 -19.69
CA GLU A 337 -12.98 4.26 -21.11
C GLU A 337 -13.24 5.72 -21.48
#